data_AF-A0A9K3DAP2-F1
#
_entry.id   AF-A0A9K3DAP2-F1
#
_cell.length_a   1.000
_cell.length_b   1.000
_cell.length_c   1.000
_cell.angle_alpha   90.00
_cell.angle_beta   90.00
_cell.angle_gamma   90.00
#
_symmetry.space_group_name_H-M   'P 1'
#
loop_
_entity.id
_entity.type
_entity.pdbx_description
1 polymer ?
#
loop_
_entity_poly.entity_id
_entity_poly.type
_entity_poly.pdbx_seq_one_letter_code
_entity_poly.pdbx_strand_id
1 'polypeptide(L)' 'VLYCADGSSLSATWTEGEKHGPALYTQQQGGDTEVHFEAERLVGDLPTGG' A
#
# COMPACT_ATOMS: atom_id res chain seq x y z
N VAL A 1 4.55 6.19 -5.94
CA VAL A 1 4.91 5.70 -4.59
C VAL A 1 4.58 6.79 -3.59
N LEU A 2 3.87 6.45 -2.51
CA LEU A 2 3.57 7.34 -1.38
C LEU A 2 4.55 6.99 -0.25
N TYR A 3 5.09 8.01 0.41
CA TYR A 3 5.97 7.84 1.57
C TYR A 3 5.26 8.37 2.81
N CYS A 4 5.20 7.54 3.84
CA CYS A 4 4.60 7.88 5.12
C CYS A 4 5.65 8.48 6.05
N ALA A 5 5.21 9.28 7.02
CA ALA A 5 6.11 9.92 7.98
C ALA A 5 6.80 8.92 8.93
N ASP A 6 6.22 7.73 9.09
CA ASP A 6 6.81 6.60 9.84
C ASP A 6 7.91 5.86 9.06
N GLY A 7 8.22 6.29 7.83
CA GLY A 7 9.22 5.66 6.97
C GLY A 7 8.72 4.44 6.20
N SER A 8 7.43 4.08 6.32
CA SER A 8 6.80 3.14 5.41
C SER A 8 6.54 3.77 4.04
N SER A 9 6.36 2.93 3.01
CA SER A 9 5.99 3.39 1.68
C SER A 9 4.96 2.51 1.01
N LEU A 10 4.17 3.08 0.11
CA LEU A 10 3.13 2.40 -0.65
C LEU A 10 3.29 2.66 -2.15
N SER A 11 3.57 1.59 -2.89
CA SER A 11 3.63 1.60 -4.35
C SER A 11 2.31 1.07 -4.91
N ALA A 12 1.37 1.94 -5.20
CA ALA A 12 0.08 1.58 -5.79
C ALA A 12 0.00 1.90 -7.28
N THR A 13 -0.78 1.11 -8.01
CA THR A 13 -1.22 1.42 -9.37
C THR A 13 -2.39 2.40 -9.30
N TRP A 14 -2.39 3.41 -10.17
CA TRP A 14 -3.43 4.44 -10.22
C TRP A 14 -4.14 4.36 -11.56
N THR A 15 -5.47 4.40 -11.55
CA THR A 15 -6.32 4.40 -12.75
C THR A 15 -7.36 5.49 -12.55
N GLU A 16 -7.48 6.40 -13.52
CA GLU A 16 -8.43 7.53 -13.48
C GLU A 16 -8.29 8.45 -12.24
N GLY A 17 -7.12 8.47 -11.62
CA GLY A 17 -6.84 9.27 -10.43
C GLY A 17 -7.07 8.55 -9.11
N GLU A 18 -7.61 7.32 -9.14
CA GLU A 18 -7.88 6.50 -7.97
C GLU A 18 -6.87 5.35 -7.88
N LYS A 19 -6.56 4.88 -6.66
CA LYS A 19 -5.75 3.67 -6.47
C LYS A 19 -6.57 2.45 -6.88
N HIS A 20 -6.03 1.63 -7.77
CA HIS A 20 -6.71 0.44 -8.25
C HIS A 20 -5.71 -0.70 -8.54
N GLY A 21 -6.07 -1.91 -8.16
CA GLY A 21 -5.27 -3.11 -8.40
C GLY A 21 -4.22 -3.39 -7.32
N PRO A 22 -3.23 -4.26 -7.63
CA PRO A 22 -2.19 -4.62 -6.69
C PRO A 22 -1.29 -3.43 -6.38
N ALA A 23 -0.86 -3.37 -5.12
CA ALA A 23 0.03 -2.39 -4.58
C ALA A 23 1.02 -3.07 -3.63
N LEU A 24 2.20 -2.49 -3.48
CA LEU A 24 3.23 -2.98 -2.58
C LEU A 24 3.37 -2.04 -1.39
N TYR A 25 3.13 -2.55 -0.20
CA TYR A 25 3.37 -1.84 1.05
C TYR A 25 4.71 -2.28 1.64
N THR A 26 5.61 -1.34 1.84
CA THR A 26 6.95 -1.57 2.41
C THR A 26 7.00 -0.94 3.80
N GLN A 27 7.18 -1.77 4.82
CA GLN A 27 7.37 -1.34 6.19
C GLN A 27 8.79 -0.79 6.40
N GLN A 28 8.92 0.20 7.29
CA GLN A 28 10.22 0.79 7.63
C GLN A 28 11.25 -0.27 8.07
N GLN A 29 10.80 -1.33 8.76
CA GLN A 29 11.66 -2.40 9.28
C GLN A 29 12.02 -3.47 8.23
N GLY A 30 11.73 -3.24 6.95
CA GLY A 30 12.22 -4.08 5.84
C GLY A 30 11.29 -5.24 5.45
N GLY A 31 9.99 -5.09 5.68
CA GLY A 31 8.98 -6.06 5.24
C GLY A 31 8.13 -5.50 4.11
N ASP A 32 8.21 -6.13 2.93
CA ASP A 32 7.32 -5.84 1.81
C ASP A 32 6.09 -6.76 1.87
N THR A 33 4.91 -6.22 1.60
CA THR A 33 3.68 -7.00 1.52
C THR A 33 2.81 -6.50 0.39
N GLU A 34 2.31 -7.44 -0.41
CA GLU A 34 1.36 -7.14 -1.46
C GLU A 34 -0.02 -6.88 -0.83
N VAL A 35 -0.62 -5.76 -1.23
CA VAL A 35 -1.94 -5.29 -0.81
C VAL A 35 -2.75 -4.93 -2.06
N HIS A 36 -4.08 -4.88 -1.97
CA HIS A 36 -4.93 -4.60 -3.12
C HIS A 36 -5.84 -3.41 -2.87
N PHE A 37 -5.99 -2.52 -3.85
CA PHE A 37 -6.91 -1.39 -3.77
C PHE A 37 -8.04 -1.52 -4.79
N GLU A 38 -9.26 -1.23 -4.37
CA GLU A 38 -10.45 -1.08 -5.21
C GLU A 38 -11.04 0.32 -4.98
N ALA A 39 -10.97 1.20 -5.98
CA ALA A 39 -11.46 2.58 -5.91
C ALA A 39 -11.01 3.31 -4.62
N GLU A 40 -9.69 3.46 -4.46
CA GLU A 40 -9.03 4.06 -3.29
C GLU A 40 -9.14 3.29 -1.97
N ARG A 41 -10.01 2.27 -1.88
CA ARG A 41 -10.19 1.47 -0.68
C ARG A 41 -9.26 0.27 -0.68
N LEU A 42 -8.53 0.08 0.41
CA LEU A 42 -7.79 -1.16 0.65
C LEU A 42 -8.78 -2.33 0.79
N VAL A 43 -8.55 -3.38 0.02
CA VAL A 43 -9.28 -4.64 0.12
C VAL A 43 -8.55 -5.52 1.12
N GLY A 44 -9.15 -5.72 2.29
CA GLY A 44 -8.56 -6.45 3.41
C GLY A 44 -7.84 -5.54 4.40
N ASP A 45 -7.08 -6.15 5.31
CA ASP A 45 -6.33 -5.44 6.33
C ASP A 45 -4.90 -5.18 5.89
N LEU A 46 -4.33 -4.04 6.30
CA LEU A 46 -2.88 -3.89 6.22
C LEU A 46 -2.25 -4.97 7.12
N PRO A 47 -1.14 -5.58 6.70
CA PRO A 47 -0.35 -6.42 7.60
C PRO A 47 0.13 -5.56 8.77
N THR A 48 -0.54 -5.64 9.91
CA THR A 48 -0.04 -5.09 11.17
C THR A 48 1.15 -5.94 11.55
N GLY A 49 2.37 -5.42 11.33
CA GLY A 49 3.59 -6.00 11.90
C GLY A 49 3.40 -6.18 13.40
N GLY A 50 3.51 -7.44 13.86
CA GLY A 50 3.42 -7.80 15.27
C GLY A 50 4.64 -7.40 16.07
#